data_AF-A0A9W4S2U0-F1
#
_entry.id   AF-A0A9W4S2U0-F1
#
_cell.length_a   1.000
_cell.length_b   1.000
_cell.length_c   1.000
_cell.angle_alpha   90.00
_cell.angle_beta   90.00
_cell.angle_gamma   90.00
#
_symmetry.space_group_name_H-M   'P 1'
#
loop_
_entity.id
_entity.type
_entity.pdbx_description
1 polymer ?
#
loop_
_entity_poly.entity_id
_entity_poly.type
_entity_poly.pdbx_seq_one_letter_code
_entity_poly.pdbx_strand_id
1 'polypeptide(L)'
;MKNRPCWLEEARCGLPCGKKLKCGTHTCRKECHRPGECEDAEIPGSYCAQPCGKTRKSCEHACQDSCHAPYQCKEDRPCQSKTFITCECQNRKKEVKCLATKTNPTPDRDTLKCDDECLRLQRNQRLAAALNVDPDHTDDHIPYSDTTLKLFRELSLTWAQNQEREFRVFASEPSEKRLRFRPMPKAQRAFIHNLAADFGFDSESQDPEPHRHVSVFKTPRF
;
A
#
# COMPACT_ATOMS: atom_id res chain seq x y z
N MET A 1 -1.59 -22.84 -31.54
CA MET A 1 -2.26 -21.78 -32.33
C MET A 1 -3.76 -21.97 -32.18
N LYS A 2 -4.48 -21.04 -31.55
CA LYS A 2 -5.95 -21.14 -31.36
C LYS A 2 -6.63 -19.93 -32.02
N ASN A 3 -7.76 -20.19 -32.70
CA ASN A 3 -8.69 -19.22 -33.31
C ASN A 3 -8.12 -18.36 -34.46
N ARG A 4 -7.83 -18.97 -35.62
CA ARG A 4 -7.62 -18.23 -36.87
C ARG A 4 -8.77 -18.49 -37.85
N PRO A 5 -9.33 -17.45 -38.49
CA PRO A 5 -10.40 -17.61 -39.47
C PRO A 5 -10.06 -18.57 -40.60
N CYS A 6 -10.95 -19.51 -40.88
CA CYS A 6 -10.78 -20.53 -41.94
C CYS A 6 -10.78 -19.96 -43.36
N TRP A 7 -11.20 -18.70 -43.56
CA TRP A 7 -11.21 -18.01 -44.85
C TRP A 7 -9.89 -17.28 -45.19
N LEU A 8 -8.90 -17.27 -44.29
CA LEU A 8 -7.59 -16.70 -44.58
C LEU A 8 -6.80 -17.66 -45.48
N GLU A 9 -6.52 -17.25 -46.71
CA GLU A 9 -5.73 -18.01 -47.68
C GLU A 9 -4.28 -18.28 -47.21
N GLU A 10 -3.80 -17.56 -46.18
CA GLU A 10 -2.42 -17.68 -45.68
C GLU A 10 -2.32 -17.77 -44.14
N ALA A 11 -1.47 -18.69 -43.68
CA ALA A 11 -1.16 -18.87 -42.28
C ALA A 11 -0.26 -17.73 -41.76
N ARG A 12 -0.84 -16.78 -41.01
CA ARG A 12 -0.08 -15.82 -40.21
C ARG A 12 0.14 -16.39 -38.81
N CYS A 13 1.27 -16.13 -38.16
CA CYS A 13 1.56 -16.71 -36.84
C CYS A 13 0.86 -15.99 -35.67
N GLY A 14 0.27 -14.80 -35.90
CA GLY A 14 -0.43 -14.00 -34.88
C GLY A 14 0.48 -13.30 -33.88
N LEU A 15 1.80 -13.47 -34.05
CA LEU A 15 2.81 -12.75 -33.29
C LEU A 15 3.14 -11.42 -34.00
N PRO A 16 3.66 -10.41 -33.29
CA PRO A 16 4.18 -9.20 -33.92
C PRO A 16 5.30 -9.55 -34.91
N CYS A 17 5.32 -8.85 -36.06
CA CYS A 17 6.25 -9.13 -37.15
C CYS A 17 7.72 -9.04 -36.70
N GLY A 18 8.08 -8.03 -35.90
CA GLY A 18 9.42 -7.88 -35.31
C GLY A 18 10.55 -7.54 -36.30
N LYS A 19 10.28 -7.49 -37.61
CA LYS A 19 11.26 -7.07 -38.63
C LYS A 19 11.69 -5.63 -38.42
N LYS A 20 12.98 -5.32 -38.55
CA LYS A 20 13.50 -3.95 -38.50
C LYS A 20 12.93 -3.14 -39.66
N LEU A 21 12.44 -1.95 -39.36
CA LEU A 21 12.00 -0.97 -40.34
C LEU A 21 13.22 -0.33 -41.03
N LYS A 22 12.99 0.34 -42.16
CA LYS A 22 13.95 1.12 -42.97
C LYS A 22 14.69 2.20 -42.16
N CYS A 23 14.19 2.60 -40.99
CA CYS A 23 14.89 3.51 -40.07
C CYS A 23 16.04 2.84 -39.29
N GLY A 24 16.19 1.51 -39.36
CA GLY A 24 17.25 0.72 -38.73
C GLY A 24 17.17 0.55 -37.21
N THR A 25 16.33 1.35 -36.54
CA THR A 25 16.22 1.39 -35.06
C THR A 25 14.92 0.77 -34.55
N HIS A 26 13.81 0.97 -35.26
CA HIS A 26 12.49 0.47 -34.85
C HIS A 26 12.13 -0.84 -35.55
N THR A 27 11.25 -1.60 -34.91
CA THR A 27 10.73 -2.88 -35.41
C THR A 27 9.24 -2.77 -35.71
N CYS A 28 8.78 -3.49 -36.74
CA CYS A 28 7.38 -3.58 -37.12
C CYS A 28 6.53 -4.14 -35.97
N ARG A 29 5.50 -3.39 -35.55
CA ARG A 29 4.54 -3.75 -34.49
C ARG A 29 3.27 -4.40 -35.03
N LYS A 30 3.01 -4.31 -36.36
CA LYS A 30 1.94 -5.06 -37.04
C LYS A 30 2.07 -6.55 -36.72
N GLU A 31 0.92 -7.23 -36.66
CA GLU A 31 0.89 -8.69 -36.66
C GLU A 31 1.62 -9.25 -37.89
N CYS A 32 2.07 -10.50 -37.79
CA CYS A 32 2.69 -11.21 -38.90
C CYS A 32 1.91 -10.99 -40.22
N HIS A 33 2.59 -10.41 -41.20
CA HIS A 33 2.04 -9.99 -42.47
C HIS A 33 2.96 -10.47 -43.60
N ARG A 34 2.56 -10.27 -44.87
CA ARG A 34 3.36 -10.71 -46.01
C ARG A 34 4.69 -9.94 -46.08
N PRO A 35 5.79 -10.57 -46.53
CA PRO A 35 7.04 -9.84 -46.78
C PRO A 35 6.78 -8.61 -47.66
N GLY A 36 7.22 -7.44 -47.22
CA GLY A 36 6.99 -6.17 -47.94
C GLY A 36 5.81 -5.34 -47.43
N GLU A 37 4.95 -5.84 -46.54
CA GLU A 37 3.80 -5.09 -45.98
C GLU A 37 4.07 -4.50 -44.58
N CYS A 38 5.35 -4.25 -44.25
CA CYS A 38 5.74 -3.63 -42.98
C CYS A 38 5.12 -2.24 -42.84
N GLU A 39 5.13 -1.67 -41.63
CA GLU A 39 4.54 -0.34 -41.35
C GLU A 39 5.10 0.80 -42.19
N ASP A 40 6.31 0.64 -42.69
CA ASP A 40 7.06 1.61 -43.50
C ASP A 40 7.10 1.25 -44.99
N ALA A 41 6.31 0.25 -45.41
CA ALA A 41 6.26 -0.22 -46.80
C ALA A 41 5.89 0.90 -47.77
N GLU A 42 4.84 1.65 -47.44
CA GLU A 42 4.25 2.72 -48.25
C GLU A 42 4.90 4.09 -48.02
N ILE A 43 5.76 4.22 -47.00
CA ILE A 43 6.40 5.49 -46.68
C ILE A 43 7.67 5.63 -47.55
N PRO A 44 7.74 6.65 -48.42
CA PRO A 44 8.94 6.90 -49.21
C PRO A 44 10.10 7.33 -48.29
N GLY A 45 11.23 6.62 -48.35
CA GLY A 45 12.44 6.93 -47.57
C GLY A 45 12.60 6.13 -46.27
N SER A 46 13.49 6.59 -45.38
CA SER A 46 13.83 5.95 -44.08
C SER A 46 12.94 6.39 -42.91
N TYR A 47 11.83 7.06 -43.21
CA TYR A 47 10.96 7.67 -42.20
C TYR A 47 9.98 6.64 -41.68
N CYS A 48 10.03 6.37 -40.38
CA CYS A 48 9.06 5.52 -39.72
C CYS A 48 8.02 6.37 -38.98
N ALA A 49 6.78 5.90 -38.84
CA ALA A 49 5.75 6.68 -38.12
C ALA A 49 5.80 6.50 -36.60
N GLN A 50 6.64 5.58 -36.10
CA GLN A 50 6.75 5.27 -34.69
C GLN A 50 7.36 6.44 -33.89
N PRO A 51 6.99 6.61 -32.60
CA PRO A 51 7.65 7.58 -31.72
C PRO A 51 9.14 7.21 -31.55
N CYS A 52 10.02 8.21 -31.58
CA CYS A 52 11.46 8.01 -31.55
C CYS A 52 11.92 7.23 -30.32
N GLY A 53 11.50 7.63 -29.12
CA GLY A 53 11.80 6.95 -27.87
C GLY A 53 13.23 7.15 -27.34
N LYS A 54 14.13 7.80 -28.10
CA LYS A 54 15.49 8.13 -27.63
C LYS A 54 15.43 9.09 -26.43
N THR A 55 16.27 8.86 -25.43
CA THR A 55 16.36 9.73 -24.26
C THR A 55 16.90 11.11 -24.64
N ARG A 56 16.19 12.15 -24.22
CA ARG A 56 16.61 13.56 -24.39
C ARG A 56 17.76 13.87 -23.44
N LYS A 57 18.76 14.59 -23.91
CA LYS A 57 19.88 15.05 -23.07
C LYS A 57 19.46 16.17 -22.12
N SER A 58 18.44 16.96 -22.47
CA SER A 58 18.01 18.09 -21.65
C SER A 58 17.24 17.72 -20.38
N CYS A 59 16.58 16.56 -20.35
CA CYS A 59 15.69 16.19 -19.23
C CYS A 59 15.50 14.69 -19.04
N GLU A 60 16.36 13.86 -19.67
CA GLU A 60 16.40 12.39 -19.56
C GLU A 60 15.11 11.64 -19.96
N HIS A 61 14.06 12.37 -20.37
CA HIS A 61 12.80 11.79 -20.84
C HIS A 61 12.90 11.29 -22.29
N ALA A 62 12.09 10.29 -22.64
CA ALA A 62 12.01 9.77 -23.99
C ALA A 62 11.42 10.79 -24.99
N CYS A 63 12.03 10.90 -26.17
CA CYS A 63 11.55 11.72 -27.28
C CYS A 63 10.21 11.18 -27.82
N GLN A 64 9.18 12.02 -27.76
CA GLN A 64 7.82 11.69 -28.22
C GLN A 64 7.55 12.09 -29.68
N ASP A 65 8.49 12.78 -30.34
CA ASP A 65 8.37 13.10 -31.77
C ASP A 65 8.41 11.82 -32.62
N SER A 66 7.88 11.90 -33.83
CA SER A 66 8.04 10.84 -34.82
C SER A 66 9.52 10.58 -35.11
N CYS A 67 9.80 9.33 -35.50
CA CYS A 67 11.08 8.87 -35.98
C CYS A 67 11.66 9.84 -37.02
N HIS A 68 12.79 10.44 -36.65
CA HIS A 68 13.51 11.41 -37.46
C HIS A 68 14.90 10.88 -37.85
N ALA A 69 15.06 9.56 -37.88
CA ALA A 69 16.29 8.92 -38.36
C ALA A 69 16.55 9.32 -39.82
N PRO A 70 17.81 9.63 -40.20
CA PRO A 70 19.06 9.47 -39.43
C PRO A 70 19.43 10.68 -38.55
N TYR A 71 18.64 11.75 -38.52
CA TYR A 71 18.94 12.98 -37.80
C TYR A 71 18.88 12.80 -36.27
N GLN A 72 19.54 13.70 -35.55
CA GLN A 72 19.49 13.75 -34.08
C GLN A 72 18.15 14.34 -33.59
N CYS A 73 17.76 13.99 -32.37
CA CYS A 73 16.57 14.56 -31.72
C CYS A 73 16.68 16.08 -31.60
N LYS A 74 15.74 16.80 -32.21
CA LYS A 74 15.61 18.25 -32.06
C LYS A 74 14.92 18.55 -30.72
N GLU A 75 15.72 18.84 -29.70
CA GLU A 75 15.23 19.12 -28.34
C GLU A 75 14.73 20.56 -28.14
N ASP A 76 14.41 21.26 -29.24
CA ASP A 76 13.90 22.64 -29.22
C ASP A 76 12.46 22.68 -28.71
N ARG A 77 11.68 21.61 -28.93
CA ARG A 77 10.30 21.51 -28.44
C ARG A 77 10.26 21.20 -26.93
N PRO A 78 9.40 21.89 -26.15
CA PRO A 78 9.23 21.62 -24.73
C PRO A 78 8.81 20.18 -24.47
N CYS A 79 9.48 19.53 -23.53
CA CYS A 79 9.18 18.16 -23.17
C CYS A 79 7.76 18.03 -22.58
N GLN A 80 6.95 17.12 -23.12
CA GLN A 80 5.58 16.87 -22.65
C GLN A 80 5.51 15.73 -21.63
N SER A 81 6.65 15.14 -21.25
CA SER A 81 6.71 14.12 -20.21
C SER A 81 6.25 14.67 -18.86
N LYS A 82 5.51 13.85 -18.13
CA LYS A 82 4.99 14.16 -16.80
C LYS A 82 6.08 13.94 -15.75
N THR A 83 6.18 14.88 -14.82
CA THR A 83 7.10 14.88 -13.68
C THR A 83 6.36 15.38 -12.44
N PHE A 84 6.94 15.22 -11.25
CA PHE A 84 6.30 15.61 -10.00
C PHE A 84 7.08 16.74 -9.33
N ILE A 85 6.36 17.74 -8.84
CA ILE A 85 6.89 18.70 -7.88
C ILE A 85 6.36 18.35 -6.49
N THR A 86 7.18 18.54 -5.48
CA THR A 86 6.80 18.30 -4.08
C THR A 86 6.74 19.62 -3.33
N CYS A 87 5.94 19.68 -2.27
CA CYS A 87 6.07 20.78 -1.31
C CYS A 87 7.35 20.63 -0.48
N GLU A 88 7.71 21.68 0.26
CA GLU A 88 8.91 21.71 1.12
C GLU A 88 8.92 20.57 2.16
N CYS A 89 7.74 20.21 2.70
CA CYS A 89 7.61 19.11 3.65
C CYS A 89 7.46 17.73 2.99
N GLN A 90 7.52 17.66 1.65
CA GLN A 90 7.42 16.45 0.83
C GLN A 90 6.11 15.63 0.97
N ASN A 91 5.16 16.09 1.78
CA ASN A 91 3.88 15.39 2.01
C ASN A 91 2.94 15.48 0.80
N ARG A 92 3.03 16.56 0.01
CA ARG A 92 2.22 16.76 -1.19
C ARG A 92 3.07 16.63 -2.44
N LYS A 93 2.48 16.01 -3.46
CA LYS A 93 3.08 15.90 -4.80
C LYS A 93 2.06 16.34 -5.84
N LYS A 94 2.49 17.12 -6.84
CA LYS A 94 1.64 17.55 -7.95
C LYS A 94 2.30 17.15 -9.27
N GLU A 95 1.52 16.50 -10.14
CA GLU A 95 1.96 16.18 -11.48
C GLU A 95 2.02 17.45 -12.34
N VAL A 96 3.16 17.69 -12.98
CA VAL A 96 3.40 18.80 -13.88
C VAL A 96 4.10 18.30 -15.14
N LYS A 97 4.08 19.08 -16.22
CA LYS A 97 4.84 18.76 -17.42
C LYS A 97 6.29 19.19 -17.26
N CYS A 98 7.20 18.44 -17.87
CA CYS A 98 8.62 18.71 -17.81
C CYS A 98 8.96 20.07 -18.43
N LEU A 99 8.46 20.36 -19.63
CA LEU A 99 8.66 21.60 -20.39
C LEU A 99 10.12 21.98 -20.69
N ALA A 100 11.09 21.12 -20.36
CA ALA A 100 12.50 21.37 -20.64
C ALA A 100 12.78 21.36 -22.14
N THR A 101 13.67 22.24 -22.57
CA THR A 101 14.21 22.35 -23.94
C THR A 101 15.73 22.29 -23.90
N LYS A 102 16.37 22.22 -25.07
CA LYS A 102 17.84 22.29 -25.18
C LYS A 102 18.43 23.57 -24.57
N THR A 103 17.71 24.68 -24.68
CA THR A 103 18.14 26.01 -24.20
C THR A 103 17.71 26.28 -22.76
N ASN A 104 16.66 25.62 -22.27
CA ASN A 104 16.19 25.72 -20.90
C ASN A 104 15.93 24.32 -20.31
N PRO A 105 16.97 23.64 -19.79
CA PRO A 105 16.83 22.33 -19.16
C PRO A 105 16.00 22.34 -17.86
N THR A 106 16.03 23.47 -17.13
CA THR A 106 15.38 23.67 -15.83
C THR A 106 14.35 24.80 -15.96
N PRO A 107 13.18 24.53 -16.56
CA PRO A 107 12.15 25.54 -16.70
C PRO A 107 11.66 25.99 -15.32
N ASP A 108 11.38 27.28 -15.19
CA ASP A 108 10.82 27.84 -13.98
C ASP A 108 9.44 27.26 -13.72
N ARG A 109 9.19 26.86 -12.47
CA ARG A 109 7.97 26.19 -12.04
C ARG A 109 7.57 26.71 -10.68
N ASP A 110 6.29 27.01 -10.53
CA ASP A 110 5.73 27.36 -9.23
C ASP A 110 6.00 26.25 -8.21
N THR A 111 6.51 26.63 -7.05
CA THR A 111 6.71 25.71 -5.93
C THR A 111 5.36 25.32 -5.34
N LEU A 112 5.22 24.04 -4.97
CA LEU A 112 4.00 23.56 -4.34
C LEU A 112 3.98 24.00 -2.88
N LYS A 113 3.07 24.90 -2.51
CA LYS A 113 2.93 25.34 -1.11
C LYS A 113 2.39 24.22 -0.22
N CYS A 114 2.71 24.25 1.07
CA CYS A 114 2.07 23.40 2.07
C CYS A 114 0.59 23.79 2.24
N ASP A 115 -0.26 22.81 2.52
CA ASP A 115 -1.67 23.01 2.92
C ASP A 115 -1.86 22.80 4.43
N ASP A 116 -3.09 22.93 4.91
CA ASP A 116 -3.42 22.79 6.33
C ASP A 116 -3.06 21.41 6.88
N GLU A 117 -3.16 20.35 6.07
CA GLU A 117 -2.74 19.00 6.47
C GLU A 117 -1.22 18.90 6.66
N CYS A 118 -0.43 19.53 5.80
CA CYS A 118 1.02 19.62 5.98
C CYS A 118 1.37 20.33 7.29
N LEU A 119 0.71 21.44 7.59
CA LEU A 119 0.94 22.21 8.82
C LEU A 119 0.52 21.41 10.06
N ARG A 120 -0.60 20.69 9.98
CA ARG A 120 -1.08 19.81 11.05
C ARG A 120 -0.08 18.70 11.34
N LEU A 121 0.42 18.02 10.31
CA LEU A 121 1.40 16.95 10.46
C LEU A 121 2.72 17.46 11.04
N GLN A 122 3.24 18.59 10.55
CA GLN A 122 4.45 19.20 11.09
C GLN A 122 4.28 19.60 12.56
N ARG A 123 3.12 20.16 12.93
CA ARG A 123 2.81 20.50 14.32
C ARG A 123 2.78 19.24 15.21
N ASN A 124 2.10 18.20 14.76
CA ASN A 124 2.01 16.94 15.50
C ASN A 124 3.38 16.28 15.66
N GLN A 125 4.21 16.26 14.60
CA GLN A 125 5.59 15.76 14.67
C GLN A 125 6.44 16.55 15.66
N ARG A 126 6.34 17.89 15.63
CA ARG A 126 7.07 18.75 16.57
C ARG A 126 6.63 18.51 18.01
N LEU A 127 5.32 18.33 18.25
CA LEU A 127 4.78 18.02 19.56
C LEU A 127 5.25 16.65 20.04
N ALA A 128 5.14 15.62 19.19
CA ALA A 128 5.58 14.27 19.49
C ALA A 128 7.07 14.23 19.84
N ALA A 129 7.92 14.89 19.06
CA ALA A 129 9.35 15.01 19.33
C ALA A 129 9.64 15.71 20.68
N ALA A 130 8.90 16.77 21.00
CA ALA A 130 9.05 17.47 22.28
C ALA A 130 8.62 16.63 23.49
N LEU A 131 7.66 15.71 23.29
CA LEU A 131 7.14 14.81 24.32
C LEU A 131 7.84 13.45 24.34
N ASN A 132 8.86 13.23 23.49
CA ASN A 132 9.50 11.93 23.26
C ASN A 132 8.49 10.79 22.99
N VAL A 133 7.43 11.11 22.25
CA VAL A 133 6.48 10.10 21.76
C VAL A 133 7.08 9.43 20.54
N ASP A 134 7.19 8.10 20.60
CA ASP A 134 7.66 7.30 19.47
C ASP A 134 6.69 7.45 18.29
N PRO A 135 7.16 7.81 17.08
CA PRO A 135 6.30 7.88 15.90
C PRO A 135 5.64 6.55 15.51
N ASP A 136 6.20 5.42 15.95
CA ASP A 136 5.63 4.08 15.74
C ASP A 136 4.78 3.62 16.93
N HIS A 137 4.48 4.51 17.89
CA HIS A 137 3.56 4.20 18.98
C HIS A 137 2.16 3.93 18.43
N THR A 138 1.77 2.65 18.41
CA THR A 138 0.39 2.24 18.19
C THR A 138 -0.42 2.48 19.46
N ASP A 139 -1.64 3.00 19.31
CA ASP A 139 -2.63 3.09 20.38
C ASP A 139 -3.21 1.69 20.68
N ASP A 140 -2.33 0.72 20.94
CA ASP A 140 -2.69 -0.62 21.41
C ASP A 140 -3.03 -0.60 22.91
N HIS A 141 -3.34 0.58 23.47
CA HIS A 141 -3.61 0.78 24.89
C HIS A 141 -5.08 0.55 25.27
N ILE A 142 -5.86 -0.13 24.44
CA ILE A 142 -7.09 -0.76 24.93
C ILE A 142 -6.70 -2.17 25.38
N PRO A 143 -6.41 -2.40 26.68
CA PRO A 143 -5.98 -3.71 27.18
C PRO A 143 -7.07 -4.78 27.10
N TYR A 144 -8.29 -4.42 26.69
CA TYR A 144 -9.46 -5.28 26.71
C TYR A 144 -10.06 -5.44 25.32
N SER A 145 -10.44 -6.66 24.98
CA SER A 145 -11.16 -6.95 23.75
C SER A 145 -12.56 -6.32 23.74
N ASP A 146 -13.09 -6.06 22.53
CA ASP A 146 -14.46 -5.56 22.35
C ASP A 146 -15.52 -6.43 23.02
N THR A 147 -15.29 -7.75 23.11
CA THR A 147 -16.18 -8.70 23.78
C THR A 147 -16.18 -8.49 25.30
N THR A 148 -15.02 -8.27 25.92
CA THR A 148 -14.91 -7.95 27.34
C THR A 148 -15.64 -6.65 27.68
N LEU A 149 -15.44 -5.61 26.86
CA LEU A 149 -16.10 -4.31 27.07
C LEU A 149 -17.63 -4.40 26.95
N LYS A 150 -18.14 -5.20 25.99
CA LYS A 150 -19.58 -5.46 25.86
C LYS A 150 -20.15 -6.17 27.09
N LEU A 151 -19.52 -7.26 27.52
CA LEU A 151 -19.95 -8.03 28.70
C LEU A 151 -19.86 -7.20 29.99
N PHE A 152 -18.84 -6.36 30.12
CA PHE A 152 -18.68 -5.44 31.26
C PHE A 152 -19.87 -4.47 31.37
N ARG A 153 -20.38 -3.98 30.24
CA ARG A 153 -21.54 -3.07 30.19
C ARG A 153 -22.88 -3.78 30.46
N GLU A 154 -22.99 -5.03 30.03
CA GLU A 154 -24.23 -5.83 30.19
C GLU A 154 -24.38 -6.44 31.59
N LEU A 155 -23.26 -6.71 32.27
CA LEU A 155 -23.24 -7.21 33.64
C LEU A 155 -23.27 -6.05 34.66
N SER A 156 -23.50 -6.38 35.92
CA SER A 156 -23.45 -5.38 36.99
C SER A 156 -22.02 -4.83 37.14
N LEU A 157 -21.87 -3.51 36.95
CA LEU A 157 -20.59 -2.79 37.00
C LEU A 157 -19.79 -3.08 38.27
N THR A 158 -20.45 -3.09 39.43
CA THR A 158 -19.80 -3.34 40.73
C THR A 158 -19.18 -4.74 40.83
N TRP A 159 -19.89 -5.75 40.32
CA TRP A 159 -19.38 -7.11 40.28
C TRP A 159 -18.20 -7.20 39.31
N ALA A 160 -18.33 -6.68 38.09
CA ALA A 160 -17.28 -6.75 37.06
C ALA A 160 -15.99 -6.04 37.51
N GLN A 161 -16.10 -4.87 38.14
CA GLN A 161 -14.97 -4.15 38.76
C GLN A 161 -14.31 -4.95 39.89
N ASN A 162 -15.10 -5.65 40.71
CA ASN A 162 -14.55 -6.50 41.76
C ASN A 162 -13.77 -7.68 41.17
N GLN A 163 -14.29 -8.30 40.09
CA GLN A 163 -13.57 -9.36 39.38
C GLN A 163 -12.26 -8.84 38.76
N GLU A 164 -12.28 -7.68 38.10
CA GLU A 164 -11.08 -7.05 37.54
C GLU A 164 -10.02 -6.77 38.63
N ARG A 165 -10.44 -6.31 39.81
CA ARG A 165 -9.53 -6.12 40.96
C ARG A 165 -8.92 -7.44 41.42
N GLU A 166 -9.71 -8.51 41.52
CA GLU A 166 -9.20 -9.84 41.89
C GLU A 166 -8.19 -10.35 40.87
N PHE A 167 -8.42 -10.15 39.57
CA PHE A 167 -7.48 -10.49 38.50
C PHE A 167 -6.16 -9.72 38.62
N ARG A 168 -6.20 -8.41 38.92
CA ARG A 168 -4.98 -7.61 39.14
C ARG A 168 -4.18 -8.11 40.34
N VAL A 169 -4.84 -8.41 41.46
CA VAL A 169 -4.18 -8.95 42.65
C VAL A 169 -3.57 -10.30 42.35
N PHE A 170 -4.32 -11.19 41.69
CA PHE A 170 -3.82 -12.49 41.25
C PHE A 170 -2.61 -12.36 40.32
N ALA A 171 -2.65 -11.44 39.35
CA ALA A 171 -1.51 -11.16 38.47
C ALA A 171 -0.26 -10.76 39.26
N SER A 172 -0.42 -9.90 40.28
CA SER A 172 0.69 -9.37 41.08
C SER A 172 1.33 -10.36 42.05
N GLU A 173 0.62 -11.43 42.44
CA GLU A 173 1.07 -12.37 43.49
C GLU A 173 1.76 -13.60 42.88
N PRO A 174 3.10 -13.72 42.87
CA PRO A 174 3.81 -14.78 42.14
C PRO A 174 3.61 -16.18 42.73
N SER A 175 3.26 -16.26 44.01
CA SER A 175 3.03 -17.52 44.72
C SER A 175 1.75 -18.23 44.30
N GLU A 176 0.74 -17.45 43.88
CA GLU A 176 -0.57 -17.95 43.48
C GLU A 176 -0.60 -18.39 42.02
N LYS A 177 -0.81 -19.69 41.78
CA LYS A 177 -0.81 -20.29 40.43
C LYS A 177 -2.20 -20.45 39.84
N ARG A 178 -3.24 -20.46 40.69
CA ARG A 178 -4.63 -20.72 40.30
C ARG A 178 -5.61 -19.90 41.11
N LEU A 179 -6.53 -19.22 40.43
CA LEU A 179 -7.67 -18.54 41.02
C LEU A 179 -8.95 -19.33 40.73
N ARG A 180 -9.69 -19.72 41.78
CA ARG A 180 -10.93 -20.49 41.66
C ARG A 180 -12.13 -19.63 42.03
N PHE A 181 -13.11 -19.57 41.13
CA PHE A 181 -14.36 -18.85 41.37
C PHE A 181 -15.47 -19.75 41.91
N ARG A 182 -16.50 -19.13 42.50
CA ARG A 182 -17.73 -19.81 42.91
C ARG A 182 -18.60 -20.17 41.69
N PRO A 183 -19.49 -21.17 41.78
CA PRO A 183 -20.46 -21.45 40.73
C PRO A 183 -21.28 -20.22 40.39
N MET A 184 -21.45 -19.94 39.09
CA MET A 184 -22.09 -18.71 38.63
C MET A 184 -22.78 -18.87 37.25
N PRO A 185 -23.71 -17.96 36.90
CA PRO A 185 -24.43 -18.00 35.63
C PRO A 185 -23.52 -17.93 34.40
N LYS A 186 -23.99 -18.47 33.27
CA LYS A 186 -23.25 -18.56 32.01
C LYS A 186 -22.62 -17.23 31.55
N ALA A 187 -23.34 -16.11 31.67
CA ALA A 187 -22.86 -14.80 31.25
C ALA A 187 -21.66 -14.31 32.10
N GLN A 188 -21.70 -14.53 33.42
CA GLN A 188 -20.60 -14.18 34.32
C GLN A 188 -19.37 -15.04 34.05
N ARG A 189 -19.55 -16.34 33.78
CA ARG A 189 -18.44 -17.22 33.37
C ARG A 189 -17.80 -16.77 32.06
N ALA A 190 -18.62 -16.36 31.09
CA ALA A 190 -18.12 -15.84 29.80
C ALA A 190 -17.27 -14.58 29.99
N PHE A 191 -17.66 -13.67 30.88
CA PHE A 191 -16.87 -12.49 31.22
C PHE A 191 -15.51 -12.87 31.81
N ILE A 192 -15.46 -13.78 32.78
CA ILE A 192 -14.21 -14.24 33.39
C ILE A 192 -13.27 -14.88 32.35
N HIS A 193 -13.81 -15.66 31.41
CA HIS A 193 -13.00 -16.25 30.34
C HIS A 193 -12.39 -15.19 29.40
N ASN A 194 -13.16 -14.17 28.99
CA ASN A 194 -12.64 -13.10 28.13
C ASN A 194 -11.63 -12.22 28.89
N LEU A 195 -11.93 -11.88 30.15
CA LEU A 195 -11.02 -11.14 31.01
C LEU A 195 -9.70 -11.89 31.24
N ALA A 196 -9.74 -13.21 31.41
CA ALA A 196 -8.54 -14.03 31.49
C ALA A 196 -7.70 -13.98 30.22
N ALA A 197 -8.34 -14.06 29.05
CA ALA A 197 -7.64 -13.95 27.78
C ALA A 197 -6.95 -12.59 27.59
N ASP A 198 -7.63 -11.50 27.95
CA ASP A 198 -7.08 -10.14 27.90
C ASP A 198 -5.86 -9.97 28.83
N PHE A 199 -5.89 -10.60 30.01
CA PHE A 199 -4.74 -10.64 30.93
C PHE A 199 -3.66 -11.66 30.52
N GLY A 200 -3.87 -12.50 29.52
CA GLY A 200 -2.92 -13.56 29.12
C GLY A 200 -2.91 -14.80 30.02
N PHE A 201 -3.99 -15.04 30.76
CA PHE A 201 -4.20 -16.22 31.59
C PHE A 201 -5.00 -17.30 30.86
N ASP A 202 -4.79 -18.56 31.26
CA ASP A 202 -5.62 -19.68 30.83
C ASP A 202 -6.86 -19.78 31.74
N SER A 203 -7.99 -20.20 31.18
CA SER A 203 -9.23 -20.34 31.96
C SER A 203 -10.03 -21.57 31.54
N GLU A 204 -10.59 -22.27 32.52
CA GLU A 204 -11.34 -23.51 32.32
C GLU A 204 -12.64 -23.49 33.14
N SER A 205 -13.74 -23.95 32.53
CA SER A 205 -14.98 -24.21 33.24
C SER A 205 -15.03 -25.65 33.76
N GLN A 206 -15.27 -25.83 35.05
CA GLN A 206 -15.31 -27.14 35.72
C GLN A 206 -16.71 -27.43 36.26
N ASP A 207 -17.07 -28.71 36.36
CA ASP A 207 -18.35 -29.27 36.81
C ASP A 207 -19.58 -29.07 35.88
N PRO A 208 -20.59 -29.96 35.94
CA PRO A 208 -21.87 -29.76 35.27
C PRO A 208 -22.75 -28.72 36.00
N GLU A 209 -23.78 -28.20 35.32
CA GLU A 209 -24.76 -27.33 35.97
C GLU A 209 -25.58 -28.10 37.03
N PRO A 210 -25.91 -27.49 38.18
CA PRO A 210 -25.78 -26.06 38.54
C PRO A 210 -24.44 -25.69 39.23
N HIS A 211 -23.53 -26.64 39.44
CA HIS A 211 -22.28 -26.42 40.18
C HIS A 211 -21.12 -25.90 39.33
N ARG A 212 -21.40 -25.57 38.06
CA ARG A 212 -20.39 -25.15 37.09
C ARG A 212 -19.72 -23.85 37.49
N HIS A 213 -18.39 -23.88 37.58
CA HIS A 213 -17.56 -22.74 38.00
C HIS A 213 -16.37 -22.56 37.06
N VAL A 214 -15.61 -21.48 37.21
CA VAL A 214 -14.41 -21.18 36.39
C VAL A 214 -13.18 -21.20 37.27
N SER A 215 -12.09 -21.77 36.75
CA SER A 215 -10.74 -21.68 37.31
C SER A 215 -9.83 -20.99 36.31
N VAL A 216 -8.98 -20.09 36.79
CA VAL A 216 -8.01 -19.32 36.00
C VAL A 216 -6.60 -19.69 36.45
N PHE A 217 -5.69 -19.82 35.49
CA PHE A 217 -4.34 -20.31 35.69
C PHE A 217 -3.33 -19.34 35.06
N LYS A 218 -2.20 -19.13 35.74
CA LYS A 218 -1.08 -18.39 35.14
C LYS A 218 -0.42 -19.23 34.06
N THR A 219 -0.21 -18.63 32.89
CA THR A 219 0.52 -19.26 31.80
C THR A 219 2.03 -19.18 32.06
N PRO A 220 2.86 -20.01 31.39
CA PRO A 220 4.33 -19.90 31.49
C PRO A 220 4.89 -18.57 30.97
N ARG A 221 4.05 -17.73 30.36
CA ARG A 221 4.37 -16.38 29.90
C ARG A 221 4.33 -15.34 31.02
N PHE A 222 3.89 -15.74 32.22
CA PHE A 222 3.80 -14.94 33.45
C PHE A 222 4.82 -15.38 34.50
#